data_AF-A0A3M7GNY2-F1
#
_entry.id   AF-A0A3M7GNY2-F1
#
_cell.length_a   1.000
_cell.length_b   1.000
_cell.length_c   1.000
_cell.angle_alpha   90.00
_cell.angle_beta   90.00
_cell.angle_gamma   90.00
#
_symmetry.space_group_name_H-M   'P 1'
#
loop_
_entity.id
_entity.type
_entity.pdbx_description
1 polymer ?
#
loop_
_entity_poly.entity_id
_entity_poly.type
_entity_poly.pdbx_seq_one_letter_code
_entity_poly.pdbx_strand_id
1 'polypeptide(L)'
;MRGIGQSWLSRAAPSLARINRSNSNTSSDARTAPPIVSSEDENLTGAQLANAERRVGLADYVEARGYLQAASEYLERAVAAAPAQRALSGDLLVIAAETYLSLGKVSSPRINERYFRRALQLLGAAAAIRGFTLSPDLQSFLDEYQWLIE
;
A
#
# COMPACT_ATOMS: atom_id res chain seq x y z
N MET A 1 3.34 4.65 -20.90
CA MET A 1 2.56 3.49 -20.40
C MET A 1 1.76 3.81 -19.12
N ARG A 2 1.19 5.02 -18.96
CA ARG A 2 0.50 5.41 -17.70
C ARG A 2 -0.86 4.73 -17.48
N GLY A 3 -1.55 4.30 -18.54
CA GLY A 3 -2.93 3.82 -18.44
C GLY A 3 -3.11 2.38 -17.92
N ILE A 4 -2.13 1.49 -18.10
CA ILE A 4 -2.32 0.07 -17.79
C ILE A 4 -2.34 -0.15 -16.26
N GLY A 5 -1.41 0.45 -15.51
CA GLY A 5 -1.42 0.38 -14.04
C GLY A 5 -2.71 0.95 -13.44
N GLN A 6 -3.16 2.10 -13.95
CA GLN A 6 -4.43 2.73 -13.53
C GLN A 6 -5.66 1.86 -13.86
N SER A 7 -5.64 1.14 -14.99
CA SER A 7 -6.72 0.22 -15.35
C SER A 7 -6.80 -1.00 -14.42
N TRP A 8 -5.68 -1.44 -13.85
CA TRP A 8 -5.67 -2.50 -12.85
C TRP A 8 -6.13 -1.97 -11.48
N LEU A 9 -5.80 -0.73 -11.14
CA LEU A 9 -6.31 -0.07 -9.93
C LEU A 9 -7.84 0.09 -9.96
N SER A 10 -8.40 0.51 -11.10
CA SER A 10 -9.86 0.63 -11.22
C SER A 10 -10.57 -0.72 -11.08
N ARG A 11 -9.93 -1.81 -11.51
CA ARG A 11 -10.42 -3.19 -11.31
C ARG A 11 -10.31 -3.66 -9.86
N ALA A 12 -9.31 -3.19 -9.11
CA ALA A 12 -9.17 -3.51 -7.69
C ALA A 12 -10.19 -2.77 -6.80
N ALA A 13 -10.67 -1.60 -7.23
CA ALA A 13 -11.51 -0.70 -6.43
C ALA A 13 -12.78 -1.35 -5.84
N PRO A 14 -13.56 -2.17 -6.58
CA PRO A 14 -14.75 -2.82 -6.02
C PRO A 14 -14.42 -3.78 -4.87
N SER A 15 -13.37 -4.58 -5.02
CA SER A 15 -12.95 -5.57 -4.01
C SER A 15 -12.40 -4.86 -2.76
N LEU A 16 -11.61 -3.79 -2.94
CA LEU A 16 -11.15 -2.95 -1.84
C LEU A 16 -12.30 -2.28 -1.08
N ALA A 17 -13.33 -1.81 -1.78
CA ALA A 17 -14.52 -1.24 -1.14
C ALA A 17 -15.29 -2.25 -0.28
N ARG A 18 -15.40 -3.51 -0.75
CA ARG A 18 -16.03 -4.60 0.02
C ARG A 18 -15.21 -4.96 1.25
N ILE A 19 -13.88 -5.04 1.13
CA ILE A 19 -12.97 -5.24 2.26
C ILE A 19 -13.16 -4.13 3.29
N ASN A 20 -13.16 -2.86 2.87
CA ASN A 20 -13.29 -1.75 3.81
C ASN A 20 -14.63 -1.78 4.56
N ARG A 21 -15.74 -2.06 3.84
CA ARG A 21 -17.07 -2.23 4.45
C ARG A 21 -17.11 -3.39 5.44
N SER A 22 -16.53 -4.54 5.09
CA SER A 22 -16.46 -5.69 6.00
C SER A 22 -15.69 -5.36 7.27
N ASN A 23 -14.66 -4.52 7.17
CA ASN A 23 -13.81 -4.14 8.30
C ASN A 23 -14.53 -3.16 9.24
N SER A 24 -15.22 -2.18 8.67
CA SER A 24 -16.06 -1.24 9.42
C SER A 24 -17.16 -1.95 10.21
N ASN A 25 -17.70 -3.05 9.68
CA ASN A 25 -18.72 -3.83 10.37
C ASN A 25 -18.18 -4.73 11.50
N THR A 26 -16.86 -4.94 11.59
CA THR A 26 -16.27 -5.97 12.48
C THR A 26 -15.59 -5.40 13.74
N SER A 27 -15.18 -4.13 13.80
CA SER A 27 -14.61 -3.55 15.05
C SER A 27 -14.47 -2.03 15.03
N SER A 28 -14.75 -1.40 16.18
CA SER A 28 -14.61 0.04 16.51
C SER A 28 -13.18 0.49 16.87
N ASP A 29 -12.14 -0.32 16.59
CA ASP A 29 -10.75 -0.06 17.01
C ASP A 29 -9.73 -0.27 15.87
N ALA A 30 -10.09 0.10 14.65
CA ALA A 30 -9.14 0.13 13.54
C ALA A 30 -8.41 1.47 13.52
N ARG A 31 -7.41 1.64 14.40
CA ARG A 31 -6.39 2.67 14.16
C ARG A 31 -5.79 2.43 12.78
N THR A 32 -5.65 3.51 12.01
CA THR A 32 -5.19 3.58 10.61
C THR A 32 -3.77 3.02 10.38
N ALA A 33 -3.10 2.56 11.44
CA ALA A 33 -1.78 1.96 11.39
C ALA A 33 -1.80 0.66 10.57
N PRO A 34 -0.84 0.46 9.64
CA PRO A 34 -0.68 -0.79 8.94
C PRO A 34 -0.36 -1.89 9.97
N PRO A 35 -0.99 -3.07 9.89
CA PRO A 35 -0.65 -4.19 10.75
C PRO A 35 0.68 -4.78 10.27
N ILE A 36 1.77 -4.10 10.57
CA ILE A 36 3.13 -4.55 10.33
C ILE A 36 3.53 -5.35 11.55
N VAL A 37 3.68 -6.67 11.38
CA VAL A 37 4.30 -7.49 12.42
C VAL A 37 5.81 -7.35 12.19
N SER A 38 6.41 -6.30 12.72
CA SER A 38 7.86 -6.28 12.87
C SER A 38 8.22 -7.45 13.79
N SER A 39 9.29 -8.19 13.49
CA SER A 39 9.74 -9.32 14.30
C SER A 39 10.04 -9.00 15.77
N GLU A 40 10.03 -7.70 16.12
CA GLU A 40 10.28 -7.16 17.45
C GLU A 40 9.04 -6.49 18.08
N ASP A 41 7.91 -6.37 17.35
CA ASP A 41 6.72 -5.65 17.81
C ASP A 41 5.57 -6.64 18.14
N GLU A 42 5.36 -6.88 19.44
CA GLU A 42 4.31 -7.74 20.02
C GLU A 42 2.89 -7.13 19.90
N ASN A 43 2.60 -6.36 18.85
CA ASN A 43 1.37 -5.56 18.79
C ASN A 43 0.10 -6.34 18.37
N LEU A 44 0.25 -7.54 17.80
CA LEU A 44 -0.88 -8.42 17.49
C LEU A 44 -0.88 -9.64 18.41
N THR A 45 -1.93 -9.79 19.21
CA THR A 45 -2.17 -11.05 19.91
C THR A 45 -2.24 -12.20 18.90
N GLY A 46 -1.84 -13.41 19.29
CA GLY A 46 -1.90 -14.58 18.40
C GLY A 46 -3.28 -14.80 17.76
N ALA A 47 -4.35 -14.42 18.47
CA ALA A 47 -5.72 -14.44 17.96
C ALA A 47 -5.97 -13.40 16.85
N GLN A 48 -5.46 -12.17 17.00
CA GLN A 48 -5.55 -11.13 15.98
C GLN A 48 -4.75 -11.51 14.73
N LEU A 49 -3.54 -12.05 14.90
CA LEU A 49 -2.73 -12.54 13.79
C LEU A 49 -3.44 -13.68 13.05
N ALA A 50 -3.96 -14.68 13.76
CA ALA A 50 -4.71 -15.78 13.16
C ALA A 50 -5.97 -15.30 12.40
N ASN A 51 -6.68 -14.31 12.94
CA ASN A 51 -7.83 -13.72 12.26
C ASN A 51 -7.44 -12.93 11.00
N ALA A 52 -6.33 -12.18 11.06
CA ALA A 52 -5.80 -11.46 9.90
C ALA A 52 -5.36 -12.43 8.79
N GLU A 53 -4.65 -13.52 9.15
CA GLU A 53 -4.27 -14.58 8.21
C GLU A 53 -5.48 -15.22 7.54
N ARG A 54 -6.54 -15.50 8.31
CA ARG A 54 -7.78 -16.05 7.76
C ARG A 54 -8.44 -15.10 6.75
N ARG A 55 -8.48 -13.80 7.06
CA ARG A 55 -9.10 -12.78 6.20
C ARG A 55 -8.40 -12.64 4.86
N VAL A 56 -7.08 -12.74 4.83
CA VAL A 56 -6.27 -12.68 3.60
C VAL A 56 -6.58 -13.82 2.62
N GLY A 57 -7.18 -14.91 3.10
CA GLY A 57 -7.68 -16.02 2.27
C GLY A 57 -9.09 -15.83 1.71
N LEU A 58 -9.81 -14.77 2.09
CA LEU A 58 -11.16 -14.51 1.59
C LEU A 58 -11.14 -14.06 0.12
N ALA A 59 -12.22 -14.36 -0.61
CA ALA A 59 -12.32 -14.11 -2.04
C ALA A 59 -11.99 -12.65 -2.42
N ASP A 60 -12.52 -11.67 -1.67
CA ASP A 60 -12.26 -10.25 -1.92
C ASP A 60 -10.78 -9.86 -1.74
N TYR A 61 -10.10 -10.46 -0.76
CA TYR A 61 -8.67 -10.24 -0.52
C TYR A 61 -7.81 -10.84 -1.62
N VAL A 62 -8.14 -12.06 -2.05
CA VAL A 62 -7.43 -12.74 -3.13
C VAL A 62 -7.60 -11.98 -4.46
N GLU A 63 -8.82 -11.55 -4.77
CA GLU A 63 -9.11 -10.77 -5.97
C GLU A 63 -8.40 -9.42 -5.95
N ALA A 64 -8.53 -8.65 -4.86
CA ALA A 64 -7.85 -7.36 -4.72
C ALA A 64 -6.33 -7.50 -4.88
N ARG A 65 -5.74 -8.53 -4.26
CA ARG A 65 -4.30 -8.80 -4.36
C ARG A 65 -3.87 -9.09 -5.80
N GLY A 66 -4.63 -9.89 -6.55
CA GLY A 66 -4.31 -10.18 -7.94
C GLY A 66 -4.24 -8.93 -8.81
N TYR A 67 -5.23 -8.04 -8.68
CA TYR A 67 -5.22 -6.76 -9.41
C TYR A 67 -4.12 -5.81 -8.94
N LEU A 68 -3.88 -5.72 -7.63
CA LEU A 68 -2.84 -4.86 -7.06
C LEU A 68 -1.42 -5.32 -7.42
N GLN A 69 -1.18 -6.63 -7.49
CA GLN A 69 0.09 -7.17 -7.97
C GLN A 69 0.35 -6.73 -9.42
N ALA A 70 -0.61 -6.95 -10.31
CA ALA A 70 -0.50 -6.50 -11.69
C ALA A 70 -0.30 -4.98 -11.78
N ALA A 71 -1.08 -4.18 -11.04
CA ALA A 71 -0.92 -2.73 -10.99
C ALA A 71 0.49 -2.31 -10.57
N SER A 72 1.00 -2.91 -9.48
CA SER A 72 2.32 -2.59 -8.93
C SER A 72 3.46 -2.88 -9.92
N GLU A 73 3.40 -4.00 -10.64
CA GLU A 73 4.41 -4.34 -11.65
C GLU A 73 4.46 -3.33 -12.80
N TYR A 74 3.30 -2.91 -13.31
CA TYR A 74 3.25 -1.92 -14.38
C TYR A 74 3.68 -0.53 -13.91
N LEU A 75 3.31 -0.14 -12.69
CA LEU A 75 3.70 1.14 -12.10
C LEU A 75 5.20 1.19 -11.79
N GLU A 76 5.79 0.10 -11.30
CA GLU A 76 7.24 0.00 -11.10
C GLU A 76 8.02 0.18 -12.40
N ARG A 77 7.57 -0.48 -13.49
CA ARG A 77 8.18 -0.28 -14.81
C ARG A 77 8.03 1.18 -15.28
N ALA A 78 6.91 1.82 -14.99
CA ALA A 78 6.69 3.23 -15.31
C ALA A 78 7.62 4.14 -14.49
N VAL A 79 7.78 3.89 -13.19
CA VAL A 79 8.71 4.63 -12.31
C VAL A 79 10.15 4.45 -12.78
N ALA A 80 10.57 3.23 -13.12
CA ALA A 80 11.92 2.94 -13.60
C ALA A 80 12.23 3.60 -14.95
N ALA A 81 11.25 3.70 -15.86
CA ALA A 81 11.43 4.30 -17.18
C ALA A 81 11.30 5.84 -17.18
N ALA A 82 10.63 6.41 -16.18
CA ALA A 82 10.31 7.84 -16.15
C ALA A 82 11.52 8.79 -16.11
N PRO A 83 12.64 8.50 -15.42
CA PRO A 83 13.83 9.35 -15.43
C PRO A 83 14.44 9.53 -16.83
N ALA A 84 14.57 8.44 -17.58
CA ALA A 84 15.09 8.47 -18.96
C ALA A 84 14.22 9.31 -19.90
N GLN A 85 12.92 9.41 -19.59
CA GLN A 85 11.93 10.17 -20.36
C GLN A 85 11.70 11.58 -19.81
N ARG A 86 12.42 12.00 -18.76
CA ARG A 86 12.16 13.26 -18.02
C ARG A 86 10.70 13.43 -17.60
N ALA A 87 10.03 12.31 -17.30
CA ALA A 87 8.60 12.24 -17.03
C ALA A 87 8.28 11.76 -15.60
N LEU A 88 9.30 11.73 -14.72
CA LEU A 88 9.13 11.39 -13.32
C LEU A 88 8.39 12.52 -12.61
N SER A 89 7.25 12.20 -12.02
CA SER A 89 6.41 13.14 -11.28
C SER A 89 6.04 12.60 -9.91
N GLY A 90 5.78 13.49 -8.97
CA GLY A 90 5.29 13.12 -7.64
C GLY A 90 4.00 12.31 -7.72
N ASP A 91 3.06 12.67 -8.60
CA ASP A 91 1.81 11.90 -8.81
C ASP A 91 2.06 10.44 -9.17
N LEU A 92 3.04 10.16 -10.05
CA LEU A 92 3.35 8.78 -10.44
C LEU A 92 3.89 7.99 -9.25
N LEU A 93 4.76 8.62 -8.45
CA LEU A 93 5.32 8.01 -7.24
C LEU A 93 4.24 7.78 -6.17
N VAL A 94 3.33 8.73 -5.98
CA VAL A 94 2.20 8.61 -5.05
C VAL A 94 1.27 7.48 -5.47
N ILE A 95 0.86 7.41 -6.74
CA ILE A 95 -0.01 6.32 -7.23
C ILE A 95 0.67 4.96 -7.02
N ALA A 96 1.97 4.86 -7.29
CA ALA A 96 2.73 3.65 -7.02
C ALA A 96 2.77 3.32 -5.51
N ALA A 97 3.01 4.33 -4.66
CA ALA A 97 3.04 4.15 -3.21
C ALA A 97 1.69 3.66 -2.66
N GLU A 98 0.58 4.30 -3.03
CA GLU A 98 -0.77 3.92 -2.59
C GLU A 98 -1.14 2.50 -3.04
N THR A 99 -0.66 2.09 -4.22
CA THR A 99 -0.81 0.71 -4.71
C THR A 99 -0.11 -0.27 -3.76
N TYR A 100 1.14 0.04 -3.37
CA TYR A 100 1.89 -0.78 -2.41
C TYR A 100 1.29 -0.77 -1.01
N LEU A 101 0.78 0.37 -0.52
CA LEU A 101 0.05 0.43 0.75
C LEU A 101 -1.18 -0.48 0.73
N SER A 102 -1.95 -0.42 -0.35
CA SER A 102 -3.13 -1.27 -0.54
C SER A 102 -2.75 -2.74 -0.61
N LEU A 103 -1.65 -3.07 -1.31
CA LEU A 103 -1.13 -4.43 -1.41
C LEU A 103 -0.68 -4.97 -0.05
N GLY A 104 -0.06 -4.12 0.78
CA GLY A 104 0.28 -4.44 2.16
C GLY A 104 -0.94 -4.76 3.02
N LYS A 105 -2.01 -3.97 2.90
CA LYS A 105 -3.27 -4.14 3.65
C LYS A 105 -4.03 -5.43 3.30
N VAL A 106 -3.88 -5.93 2.07
CA VAL A 106 -4.53 -7.17 1.61
C VAL A 106 -3.61 -8.40 1.63
N SER A 107 -2.40 -8.26 2.16
CA SER A 107 -1.41 -9.33 2.26
C SER A 107 -1.27 -9.83 3.70
N SER A 108 -0.68 -11.03 3.85
CA SER A 108 -0.41 -11.60 5.16
C SER A 108 0.46 -10.66 5.99
N PRO A 109 0.12 -10.41 7.27
CA PRO A 109 0.94 -9.61 8.19
C PRO A 109 2.37 -10.10 8.36
N ARG A 110 2.64 -11.38 8.05
CA ARG A 110 3.98 -11.98 8.12
C ARG A 110 4.93 -11.52 7.01
N ILE A 111 4.40 -10.98 5.92
CA ILE A 111 5.18 -10.65 4.72
C ILE A 111 4.85 -9.27 4.13
N ASN A 112 3.91 -8.53 4.73
CA ASN A 112 3.38 -7.30 4.16
C ASN A 112 4.32 -6.09 4.35
N GLU A 113 5.24 -6.15 5.32
CA GLU A 113 6.23 -5.11 5.62
C GLU A 113 6.98 -4.62 4.38
N ARG A 114 7.40 -5.55 3.50
CA ARG A 114 8.11 -5.22 2.27
C ARG A 114 7.34 -4.26 1.36
N TYR A 115 6.00 -4.36 1.36
CA TYR A 115 5.15 -3.47 0.57
C TYR A 115 5.06 -2.09 1.21
N PHE A 116 4.95 -2.02 2.54
CA PHE A 116 4.96 -0.74 3.26
C PHE A 116 6.29 0.00 3.13
N ARG A 117 7.43 -0.71 3.26
CA ARG A 117 8.76 -0.15 2.99
C ARG A 117 8.85 0.44 1.59
N ARG A 118 8.38 -0.29 0.58
CA ARG A 118 8.40 0.21 -0.80
C ARG A 118 7.53 1.44 -0.98
N ALA A 119 6.35 1.48 -0.37
CA ALA A 119 5.48 2.66 -0.39
C ALA A 119 6.17 3.88 0.25
N LEU A 120 6.80 3.71 1.42
CA LEU A 120 7.51 4.79 2.12
C LEU A 120 8.69 5.33 1.30
N GLN A 121 9.46 4.46 0.65
CA GLN A 121 10.51 4.88 -0.28
C GLN A 121 9.98 5.73 -1.43
N LEU A 122 8.83 5.35 -2.00
CA LEU A 122 8.19 6.09 -3.09
C LEU A 122 7.62 7.42 -2.61
N LEU A 123 7.02 7.49 -1.41
CA LEU A 123 6.53 8.73 -0.80
C LEU A 123 7.69 9.68 -0.48
N GLY A 124 8.79 9.18 0.09
CA GLY A 124 9.99 9.99 0.33
C GLY A 124 10.58 10.55 -0.97
N ALA A 125 10.63 9.72 -2.02
CA ALA A 125 11.05 10.18 -3.35
C ALA A 125 10.11 11.24 -3.93
N ALA A 126 8.79 11.12 -3.70
CA ALA A 126 7.82 12.11 -4.14
C ALA A 126 7.98 13.44 -3.38
N ALA A 127 8.14 13.40 -2.05
CA ALA A 127 8.35 14.57 -1.20
C ALA A 127 9.66 15.31 -1.53
N ALA A 128 10.68 14.60 -2.03
CA ALA A 128 11.94 15.20 -2.46
C ALA A 128 11.84 15.98 -3.80
N ILE A 129 10.73 15.85 -4.56
CA ILE A 129 10.53 16.58 -5.80
C ILE A 129 10.17 18.04 -5.47
N ARG A 130 11.00 18.97 -5.94
CA ARG A 130 10.79 20.41 -5.72
C ARG A 130 9.41 20.86 -6.21
N GLY A 131 8.66 21.49 -5.31
CA GLY A 131 7.34 22.05 -5.63
C GLY A 131 6.20 21.02 -5.64
N PHE A 132 6.50 19.75 -5.38
CA PHE A 132 5.47 18.74 -5.13
C PHE A 132 5.16 18.67 -3.63
N THR A 133 3.89 18.54 -3.28
CA THR A 133 3.45 18.39 -1.89
C THR A 133 2.59 17.15 -1.75
N LEU A 134 2.92 16.30 -0.78
CA LEU A 134 2.07 15.19 -0.39
C LEU A 134 0.76 15.71 0.22
N SER A 135 -0.28 14.88 0.18
CA SER A 135 -1.47 15.15 0.99
C SER A 135 -1.09 15.09 2.48
N PRO A 136 -1.79 15.83 3.36
CA PRO A 136 -1.50 15.83 4.80
C PRO A 136 -1.43 14.42 5.39
N ASP A 137 -2.38 13.55 5.02
CA ASP A 137 -2.43 12.17 5.52
C ASP A 137 -1.21 11.34 5.10
N LEU A 138 -0.75 11.49 3.85
CA LEU A 138 0.44 10.78 3.35
C LEU A 138 1.73 11.34 3.94
N GLN A 139 1.78 12.65 4.22
CA GLN A 139 2.91 13.27 4.90
C GLN A 139 3.01 12.76 6.36
N SER A 140 1.91 12.81 7.11
CA SER A 140 1.87 12.29 8.48
C SER A 140 2.23 10.81 8.53
N PHE A 141 1.74 10.01 7.57
CA PHE A 141 2.11 8.61 7.45
C PHE A 141 3.61 8.42 7.16
N LEU A 142 4.19 9.21 6.26
CA LEU A 142 5.62 9.14 5.97
C LEU A 142 6.46 9.49 7.21
N ASP A 143 6.09 10.56 7.92
CA ASP A 143 6.80 11.03 9.11
C ASP A 143 6.72 10.00 10.26
N GLU A 144 5.55 9.36 10.46
CA GLU A 144 5.32 8.36 11.52
C GLU A 144 6.12 7.07 11.27
N TYR A 145 6.24 6.64 10.01
CA TYR A 145 6.83 5.34 9.64
C TYR A 145 8.20 5.45 8.97
N GLN A 146 8.84 6.62 9.00
CA GLN A 146 10.17 6.82 8.38
C GLN A 146 11.23 5.85 8.92
N TRP A 147 11.13 5.46 10.20
CA TRP A 147 12.02 4.47 10.83
C TRP A 147 12.02 3.10 10.14
N LEU A 148 10.98 2.77 9.36
CA LEU A 148 10.89 1.48 8.67
C LEU A 148 11.82 1.39 7.44
N ILE A 149 12.31 2.53 6.93
CA ILE A 149 13.19 2.61 5.75
C ILE A 149 14.64 2.97 6.08
N GLU A 150 14.96 3.20 7.36
CA GLU A 150 16.34 3.36 7.88
C GLU A 150 17.02 1.99 8.09
#